data_AF-A0A3D2IJN4-F1
#
_entry.id   AF-A0A3D2IJN4-F1
#
_cell.length_a   1.000
_cell.length_b   1.000
_cell.length_c   1.000
_cell.angle_alpha   90.00
_cell.angle_beta   90.00
_cell.angle_gamma   90.00
#
_symmetry.space_group_name_H-M   'P 1'
#
loop_
_entity.id
_entity.type
_entity.pdbx_description
1 polymer ?
#
loop_
_entity_poly.entity_id
_entity_poly.type
_entity_poly.pdbx_seq_one_letter_code
_entity_poly.pdbx_strand_id
1 'polypeptide(L)'
;MARLEQSFKIFSKQGVKFLMLEFLIVFLGVYLAFLFQSYSEQKKIDAEKEKIMIGLKEDLEYFRIYFPDFAGTSQVEEWRESIKNERYTNFSTWRFIQPQYDYIAIEYALASDADVINFELNSAIAEIYQELKKLEHAELLLTEIAMKYEAVPAELKNKDMAVLASQNNFLNFKRFTDRYSDRASIMQRVAEMSAKHLPMINDQFSEKKLAEIELSLIKKNITVDSNQEIEFYLNVLKQFFPNLSEEEIKKALDSN
;
A
#
# COMPACT_ATOMS: atom_id res chain seq x y z
N MET A 1 62.89 -33.91 -47.39
CA MET A 1 62.24 -33.89 -46.06
C MET A 1 62.21 -32.49 -45.44
N ALA A 2 63.32 -31.74 -45.39
CA ALA A 2 63.38 -30.41 -44.74
C ALA A 2 62.35 -29.36 -45.20
N ARG A 3 61.96 -29.33 -46.50
CA ARG A 3 60.91 -28.42 -47.01
C ARG A 3 59.50 -28.80 -46.55
N LEU A 4 59.22 -30.08 -46.34
CA LEU A 4 57.92 -30.60 -45.87
C LEU A 4 57.73 -30.35 -44.36
N GLU A 5 58.80 -30.41 -43.58
CA GLU A 5 58.77 -30.06 -42.16
C GLU A 5 58.61 -28.55 -41.92
N GLN A 6 59.25 -27.71 -42.74
CA GLN A 6 59.07 -26.25 -42.68
C GLN A 6 57.65 -25.82 -43.06
N SER A 7 57.07 -26.42 -44.10
CA SER A 7 55.68 -26.13 -44.48
C SER A 7 54.68 -26.61 -43.43
N PHE A 8 54.88 -27.77 -42.80
CA PHE A 8 54.06 -28.23 -41.66
C PHE A 8 54.18 -27.33 -40.42
N LYS A 9 55.38 -26.80 -40.13
CA LYS A 9 55.59 -25.84 -39.03
C LYS A 9 54.90 -24.50 -39.28
N ILE A 10 54.85 -24.04 -40.53
CA ILE A 10 54.17 -22.79 -40.90
C ILE A 10 52.66 -22.98 -40.91
N PHE A 11 52.15 -24.09 -41.45
CA PHE A 11 50.73 -24.44 -41.45
C PHE A 11 50.18 -24.67 -40.04
N SER A 12 50.95 -25.33 -39.16
CA SER A 12 50.57 -25.49 -37.74
C SER A 12 50.62 -24.18 -36.96
N LYS A 13 51.61 -23.31 -37.17
CA LYS A 13 51.64 -21.98 -36.51
C LYS A 13 50.52 -21.05 -36.97
N GLN A 14 50.19 -21.06 -38.27
CA GLN A 14 49.10 -20.27 -38.82
C GLN A 14 47.73 -20.85 -38.42
N GLY A 15 47.59 -22.17 -38.44
CA GLY A 15 46.39 -22.87 -37.97
C GLY A 15 46.12 -22.61 -36.49
N VAL A 16 47.13 -22.69 -35.62
CA VAL A 16 46.99 -22.38 -34.18
C VAL A 16 46.63 -20.91 -33.94
N LYS A 17 47.19 -19.97 -34.72
CA LYS A 17 46.79 -18.55 -34.64
C LYS A 17 45.34 -18.34 -35.06
N PHE A 18 44.87 -19.03 -36.09
CA PHE A 18 43.49 -18.96 -36.56
C PHE A 18 42.52 -19.56 -35.53
N LEU A 19 42.87 -20.73 -34.97
CA LEU A 19 42.13 -21.38 -33.89
C LEU A 19 42.03 -20.49 -32.64
N MET A 20 43.13 -19.82 -32.26
CA MET A 20 43.12 -18.87 -31.14
C MET A 20 42.26 -17.63 -31.44
N LEU A 21 42.24 -17.16 -32.69
CA LEU A 21 41.35 -16.07 -33.10
C LEU A 21 39.88 -16.50 -33.04
N GLU A 22 39.55 -17.69 -33.54
CA GLU A 22 38.19 -18.26 -33.46
C GLU A 22 37.76 -18.42 -32.00
N PHE A 23 38.62 -18.98 -31.14
CA PHE A 23 38.35 -19.07 -29.70
C PHE A 23 38.15 -17.69 -29.06
N LEU A 24 38.97 -16.69 -29.42
CA LEU A 24 38.82 -15.32 -28.92
C LEU A 24 37.48 -14.72 -29.36
N ILE A 25 37.08 -14.90 -30.62
CA ILE A 25 35.81 -14.40 -31.17
C ILE A 25 34.63 -15.09 -30.48
N VAL A 26 34.67 -16.42 -30.32
CA VAL A 26 33.64 -17.17 -29.59
C VAL A 26 33.57 -16.71 -28.14
N PHE A 27 34.72 -16.55 -27.46
CA PHE A 27 34.78 -16.08 -26.09
C PHE A 27 34.21 -14.67 -25.94
N LEU A 28 34.61 -13.73 -26.82
CA LEU A 28 34.06 -12.38 -26.86
C LEU A 28 32.56 -12.40 -27.13
N GLY A 29 32.09 -13.24 -28.05
CA GLY A 29 30.67 -13.38 -28.38
C GLY A 29 29.85 -13.86 -27.18
N VAL A 30 30.29 -14.92 -26.49
CA VAL A 30 29.64 -15.44 -25.29
C VAL A 30 29.69 -14.43 -24.15
N TYR A 31 30.83 -13.76 -23.94
CA TYR A 31 30.99 -12.74 -22.90
C TYR A 31 30.06 -11.54 -23.13
N LEU A 32 30.00 -11.02 -24.37
CA LEU A 32 29.09 -9.94 -24.73
C LEU A 32 27.63 -10.37 -24.59
N ALA A 33 27.28 -11.59 -25.00
CA ALA A 33 25.94 -12.12 -24.82
C ALA A 33 25.54 -12.17 -23.35
N PHE A 34 26.42 -12.65 -22.47
CA PHE A 34 26.18 -12.68 -21.03
C PHE A 34 26.03 -11.27 -20.44
N LEU A 35 26.87 -10.31 -20.87
CA LEU A 35 26.75 -8.91 -20.46
C LEU A 35 25.42 -8.28 -20.90
N PHE A 36 25.01 -8.49 -22.15
CA PHE A 36 23.73 -7.96 -22.65
C PHE A 36 22.54 -8.61 -21.94
N GLN A 37 22.62 -9.91 -21.66
CA GLN A 37 21.58 -10.61 -20.92
C GLN A 37 21.48 -10.09 -19.48
N SER A 38 22.59 -10.00 -18.76
CA SER A 38 22.64 -9.47 -17.40
C SER A 38 22.14 -8.02 -17.33
N TYR A 39 22.54 -7.17 -18.27
CA TYR A 39 22.04 -5.79 -18.36
C TYR A 39 20.54 -5.73 -18.63
N SER A 40 20.02 -6.56 -19.54
CA SER A 40 18.58 -6.63 -19.82
C SER A 40 17.77 -7.15 -18.64
N GLU A 41 18.33 -8.06 -17.86
CA GLU A 41 17.70 -8.63 -16.66
C GLU A 41 17.66 -7.59 -15.54
N GLN A 42 18.77 -6.90 -15.29
CA GLN A 42 18.82 -5.80 -14.32
C GLN A 42 17.80 -4.70 -14.67
N LYS A 43 17.71 -4.31 -15.94
CA LYS A 43 16.73 -3.29 -16.38
C LYS A 43 15.28 -3.72 -16.11
N LYS A 44 14.97 -5.03 -16.21
CA LYS A 44 13.63 -5.54 -15.89
C LYS A 44 13.37 -5.47 -14.39
N ILE A 45 14.35 -5.89 -13.58
CA ILE A 45 14.29 -5.82 -12.12
C ILE A 45 14.09 -4.37 -11.67
N ASP A 46 14.85 -3.42 -12.22
CA ASP A 46 14.74 -1.99 -11.88
C ASP A 46 13.36 -1.43 -12.22
N ALA A 47 12.81 -1.78 -13.39
CA ALA A 47 11.48 -1.34 -13.81
C ALA A 47 10.36 -1.95 -12.96
N GLU A 48 10.50 -3.23 -12.57
CA GLU A 48 9.58 -3.89 -11.65
C GLU A 48 9.66 -3.25 -10.26
N LYS A 49 10.87 -3.05 -9.73
CA LYS A 49 11.11 -2.35 -8.48
C LYS A 49 10.47 -0.97 -8.48
N GLU A 50 10.68 -0.17 -9.54
CA GLU A 50 10.06 1.14 -9.67
C GLU A 50 8.53 1.06 -9.58
N LYS A 51 7.91 0.12 -10.30
CA LYS A 51 6.46 -0.08 -10.28
C LYS A 51 5.95 -0.44 -8.89
N ILE A 52 6.62 -1.35 -8.19
CA ILE A 52 6.22 -1.74 -6.83
C ILE A 52 6.38 -0.55 -5.87
N MET A 53 7.48 0.18 -5.93
CA MET A 53 7.71 1.34 -5.05
C MET A 53 6.66 2.43 -5.26
N ILE A 54 6.28 2.70 -6.51
CA ILE A 54 5.18 3.63 -6.81
C ILE A 54 3.89 3.12 -6.19
N GLY A 55 3.52 1.87 -6.43
CA GLY A 55 2.31 1.25 -5.85
C GLY A 55 2.28 1.31 -4.32
N LEU A 56 3.38 0.94 -3.66
CA LEU A 56 3.52 1.02 -2.22
C LEU A 56 3.38 2.45 -1.71
N LYS A 57 3.96 3.43 -2.42
CA LYS A 57 3.76 4.84 -2.06
C LYS A 57 2.28 5.21 -2.17
N GLU A 58 1.57 4.81 -3.23
CA GLU A 58 0.14 5.10 -3.36
C GLU A 58 -0.66 4.56 -2.17
N ASP A 59 -0.47 3.27 -1.82
CA ASP A 59 -1.18 2.60 -0.72
C ASP A 59 -0.86 3.26 0.63
N LEU A 60 0.43 3.50 0.93
CA LEU A 60 0.85 4.08 2.21
C LEU A 60 0.41 5.54 2.35
N GLU A 61 0.43 6.31 1.27
CA GLU A 61 -0.10 7.68 1.26
C GLU A 61 -1.61 7.69 1.50
N TYR A 62 -2.34 6.77 0.87
CA TYR A 62 -3.77 6.61 1.09
C TYR A 62 -4.06 6.34 2.58
N PHE A 63 -3.37 5.38 3.20
CA PHE A 63 -3.58 5.09 4.62
C PHE A 63 -3.20 6.27 5.52
N ARG A 64 -2.03 6.88 5.28
CA ARG A 64 -1.56 8.02 6.06
C ARG A 64 -2.56 9.17 6.05
N ILE A 65 -3.15 9.47 4.90
CA ILE A 65 -4.03 10.63 4.70
C ILE A 65 -5.45 10.33 5.19
N TYR A 66 -6.03 9.20 4.79
CA TYR A 66 -7.46 8.98 4.93
C TYR A 66 -7.86 8.21 6.20
N PHE A 67 -7.03 7.30 6.71
CA PHE A 67 -7.41 6.48 7.87
C PHE A 67 -7.67 7.28 9.16
N PRO A 68 -6.93 8.36 9.48
CA PRO A 68 -7.23 9.17 10.66
C PRO A 68 -8.67 9.71 10.68
N ASP A 69 -9.17 10.16 9.52
CA ASP A 69 -10.53 10.70 9.40
C ASP A 69 -11.59 9.58 9.46
N PHE A 70 -11.30 8.41 8.86
CA PHE A 70 -12.20 7.25 8.88
C PHE A 70 -12.18 6.43 10.17
N ALA A 71 -11.25 6.71 11.10
CA ALA A 71 -11.12 5.99 12.36
C ALA A 71 -12.37 6.13 13.24
N GLY A 72 -13.07 7.28 13.19
CA GLY A 72 -14.33 7.50 13.90
C GLY A 72 -14.17 7.55 15.44
N THR A 73 -13.04 8.06 15.94
CA THR A 73 -12.76 8.13 17.39
C THR A 73 -13.78 8.96 18.17
N SER A 74 -14.29 10.05 17.60
CA SER A 74 -15.36 10.86 18.20
C SER A 74 -16.65 10.05 18.39
N GLN A 75 -16.99 9.20 17.42
CA GLN A 75 -18.16 8.34 17.46
C GLN A 75 -18.09 7.31 18.60
N VAL A 76 -16.89 6.78 18.87
CA VAL A 76 -16.64 5.87 20.00
C VAL A 76 -16.93 6.55 21.32
N GLU A 77 -16.48 7.79 21.51
CA GLU A 77 -16.71 8.53 22.75
C GLU A 77 -18.19 8.86 22.96
N GLU A 78 -18.90 9.27 21.91
CA GLU A 78 -20.35 9.48 21.95
C GLU A 78 -21.11 8.20 22.36
N TRP A 79 -20.70 7.05 21.81
CA TRP A 79 -21.32 5.77 22.17
C TRP A 79 -20.96 5.31 23.58
N ARG A 80 -19.73 5.55 24.03
CA ARG A 80 -19.35 5.30 25.43
C ARG A 80 -20.19 6.12 26.40
N GLU A 81 -20.49 7.37 26.07
CA GLU A 81 -21.40 8.20 26.86
C GLU A 81 -22.85 7.67 26.83
N SER A 82 -23.33 7.25 25.65
CA SER A 82 -24.64 6.61 25.53
C SER A 82 -24.74 5.34 26.38
N ILE A 83 -23.70 4.51 26.38
CA ILE A 83 -23.62 3.29 27.19
C ILE A 83 -23.66 3.59 28.69
N LYS A 84 -22.96 4.64 29.15
CA LYS A 84 -23.02 5.09 30.57
C LYS A 84 -24.44 5.47 30.99
N ASN A 85 -25.23 5.99 30.06
CA ASN A 85 -26.63 6.36 30.27
C ASN A 85 -27.63 5.23 29.95
N GLU A 86 -27.15 3.98 29.80
CA GLU A 86 -27.96 2.79 29.46
C GLU A 86 -28.74 2.93 28.14
N ARG A 87 -28.18 3.67 27.18
CA ARG A 87 -28.75 3.86 25.84
C ARG A 87 -27.89 3.17 24.80
N TYR A 88 -28.55 2.75 23.72
CA TYR A 88 -27.90 2.29 22.51
C TYR A 88 -28.56 2.93 21.28
N THR A 89 -27.77 3.17 20.24
CA THR A 89 -28.32 3.58 18.93
C THR A 89 -28.67 2.35 18.10
N ASN A 90 -29.46 2.52 17.04
CA ASN A 90 -29.69 1.45 16.09
C ASN A 90 -28.40 1.22 15.27
N PHE A 91 -27.76 0.07 15.48
CA PHE A 91 -26.53 -0.31 14.78
C PHE A 91 -26.74 -1.41 13.73
N SER A 92 -27.99 -1.77 13.40
CA SER A 92 -28.30 -2.89 12.49
C SER A 92 -27.87 -2.69 11.03
N THR A 93 -27.68 -1.44 10.62
CA THR A 93 -27.23 -1.06 9.28
C THR A 93 -25.73 -0.93 9.17
N TRP A 94 -24.98 -1.02 10.27
CA TRP A 94 -23.53 -0.89 10.25
C TRP A 94 -22.93 -2.18 9.71
N ARG A 95 -22.46 -2.11 8.47
CA ARG A 95 -21.91 -3.25 7.75
C ARG A 95 -20.65 -2.82 7.01
N PHE A 96 -19.67 -3.72 7.02
CA PHE A 96 -18.39 -3.54 6.38
C PHE A 96 -18.24 -4.64 5.33
N ILE A 97 -18.35 -4.26 4.05
CA ILE A 97 -18.37 -5.22 2.94
C ILE A 97 -16.95 -5.49 2.47
N GLN A 98 -16.49 -6.74 2.58
CA GLN A 98 -15.12 -7.12 2.23
C GLN A 98 -14.99 -7.50 0.74
N PRO A 99 -13.83 -7.23 0.09
CA PRO A 99 -12.68 -6.46 0.60
C PRO A 99 -12.95 -4.94 0.58
N GLN A 100 -12.51 -4.23 1.63
CA GLN A 100 -12.75 -2.78 1.76
C GLN A 100 -11.60 -1.89 1.27
N TYR A 101 -10.37 -2.39 1.37
CA TYR A 101 -9.17 -1.59 1.12
C TYR A 101 -8.43 -2.21 -0.07
N ASP A 102 -7.98 -1.35 -0.98
CA ASP A 102 -7.05 -1.76 -2.02
C ASP A 102 -5.63 -1.64 -1.47
N TYR A 103 -5.00 -2.78 -1.20
CA TYR A 103 -3.60 -2.89 -0.80
C TYR A 103 -2.85 -3.90 -1.68
N ILE A 104 -3.24 -4.01 -2.94
CA ILE A 104 -2.65 -4.97 -3.89
C ILE A 104 -1.15 -4.75 -4.03
N ALA A 105 -0.65 -3.51 -3.96
CA ALA A 105 0.78 -3.26 -4.05
C ALA A 105 1.54 -3.80 -2.83
N ILE A 106 0.94 -3.73 -1.64
CA ILE A 106 1.46 -4.39 -0.43
C ILE A 106 1.55 -5.90 -0.61
N GLU A 107 0.48 -6.56 -1.08
CA GLU A 107 0.50 -8.02 -1.30
C GLU A 107 1.54 -8.43 -2.35
N TYR A 108 1.61 -7.68 -3.45
CA TYR A 108 2.59 -7.93 -4.50
C TYR A 108 4.03 -7.74 -4.00
N ALA A 109 4.29 -6.69 -3.22
CA ALA A 109 5.61 -6.42 -2.64
C ALA A 109 6.06 -7.54 -1.68
N LEU A 110 5.15 -8.08 -0.87
CA LEU A 110 5.45 -9.17 0.05
C LEU A 110 5.76 -10.49 -0.65
N ALA A 111 5.19 -10.69 -1.84
CA ALA A 111 5.44 -11.86 -2.68
C ALA A 111 6.67 -11.70 -3.60
N SER A 112 7.26 -10.51 -3.66
CA SER A 112 8.37 -10.19 -4.56
C SER A 112 9.72 -10.67 -4.02
N ASP A 113 10.66 -10.92 -4.93
CA ASP A 113 12.02 -11.35 -4.59
C ASP A 113 12.82 -10.26 -3.85
N ALA A 114 13.83 -10.69 -3.09
CA ALA A 114 14.69 -9.82 -2.30
C ALA A 114 15.49 -8.80 -3.15
N ASP A 115 15.72 -9.11 -4.43
CA ASP A 115 16.38 -8.22 -5.39
C ASP A 115 15.49 -7.01 -5.75
N VAL A 116 14.18 -7.12 -5.52
CA VAL A 116 13.19 -6.07 -5.78
C VAL A 116 12.88 -5.29 -4.50
N ILE A 117 12.59 -5.99 -3.40
CA ILE A 117 12.27 -5.42 -2.09
C ILE A 117 13.29 -5.91 -1.07
N ASN A 118 14.05 -4.99 -0.49
CA ASN A 118 15.02 -5.35 0.55
C ASN A 118 14.31 -5.84 1.83
N PHE A 119 15.04 -6.55 2.69
CA PHE A 119 14.50 -7.15 3.91
C PHE A 119 13.85 -6.13 4.86
N GLU A 120 14.45 -4.96 5.03
CA GLU A 120 13.95 -3.93 5.96
C GLU A 120 12.59 -3.39 5.51
N LEU A 121 12.45 -3.06 4.22
CA LEU A 121 11.19 -2.64 3.64
C LEU A 121 10.17 -3.78 3.64
N ASN A 122 10.58 -5.01 3.30
CA ASN A 122 9.70 -6.17 3.37
C ASN A 122 9.11 -6.34 4.78
N SER A 123 9.95 -6.24 5.83
CA SER A 123 9.51 -6.32 7.23
C SER A 123 8.53 -5.20 7.57
N ALA A 124 8.82 -3.95 7.18
CA ALA A 124 7.94 -2.81 7.42
C ALA A 124 6.57 -2.98 6.75
N ILE A 125 6.55 -3.43 5.49
CA ILE A 125 5.32 -3.70 4.74
C ILE A 125 4.56 -4.88 5.36
N ALA A 126 5.26 -5.91 5.85
CA ALA A 126 4.63 -7.06 6.51
C ALA A 126 3.93 -6.65 7.82
N GLU A 127 4.52 -5.75 8.60
CA GLU A 127 3.88 -5.21 9.80
C GLU A 127 2.59 -4.44 9.45
N ILE A 128 2.62 -3.58 8.42
CA ILE A 128 1.43 -2.87 7.94
C ILE A 128 0.35 -3.85 7.47
N TYR A 129 0.74 -4.86 6.69
CA TYR A 129 -0.17 -5.90 6.20
C TYR A 129 -0.86 -6.66 7.33
N GLN A 130 -0.12 -7.00 8.39
CA GLN A 130 -0.71 -7.65 9.57
C GLN A 130 -1.75 -6.78 10.26
N GLU A 131 -1.51 -5.47 10.39
CA GLU A 131 -2.49 -4.54 10.94
C GLU A 131 -3.72 -4.39 10.03
N LEU A 132 -3.55 -4.35 8.70
CA LEU A 132 -4.66 -4.37 7.75
C LEU A 132 -5.52 -5.64 7.89
N LYS A 133 -4.91 -6.82 8.07
CA LYS A 133 -5.67 -8.06 8.32
C LYS A 133 -6.41 -8.04 9.67
N LYS A 134 -5.82 -7.43 10.70
CA LYS A 134 -6.52 -7.20 11.98
C LYS A 134 -7.71 -6.24 11.80
N LEU A 135 -7.55 -5.20 10.97
CA LEU A 135 -8.61 -4.24 10.64
C LEU A 135 -9.80 -4.94 9.98
N GLU A 136 -9.53 -5.70 8.91
CA GLU A 136 -10.56 -6.47 8.20
C GLU A 136 -11.29 -7.44 9.14
N HIS A 137 -10.56 -8.11 10.02
CA HIS A 137 -11.16 -9.01 11.01
C HIS A 137 -12.04 -8.27 12.02
N ALA A 138 -11.59 -7.11 12.54
CA ALA A 138 -12.40 -6.30 13.45
C ALA A 138 -13.71 -5.84 12.80
N GLU A 139 -13.67 -5.49 11.51
CA GLU A 139 -14.82 -5.04 10.72
C GLU A 139 -15.80 -6.17 10.39
N LEU A 140 -15.29 -7.37 10.16
CA LEU A 140 -16.11 -8.57 10.04
C LEU A 140 -16.87 -8.83 11.35
N LEU A 141 -16.20 -8.76 12.50
CA LEU A 141 -16.85 -8.92 13.81
C LEU A 141 -17.89 -7.82 14.07
N LEU A 142 -17.61 -6.57 13.68
CA LEU A 142 -18.60 -5.48 13.76
C LEU A 142 -19.87 -5.81 12.97
N THR A 143 -19.70 -6.31 11.74
CA THR A 143 -20.81 -6.71 10.88
C THR A 143 -21.60 -7.86 11.49
N GLU A 144 -20.93 -8.88 12.02
CA GLU A 144 -21.59 -10.00 12.71
C GLU A 144 -22.38 -9.55 13.94
N ILE A 145 -21.84 -8.62 14.73
CA ILE A 145 -22.54 -8.06 15.89
C ILE A 145 -23.76 -7.25 15.44
N ALA A 146 -23.63 -6.42 14.41
CA ALA A 146 -24.73 -5.65 13.84
C ALA A 146 -25.86 -6.53 13.30
N MET A 147 -25.54 -7.66 12.67
CA MET A 147 -26.52 -8.62 12.17
C MET A 147 -27.32 -9.34 13.28
N LYS A 148 -26.82 -9.33 14.53
CA LYS A 148 -27.54 -9.86 15.70
C LYS A 148 -28.52 -8.85 16.31
N TYR A 149 -28.63 -7.65 15.75
CA TYR A 149 -29.58 -6.66 16.22
C TYR A 149 -31.02 -7.13 15.99
N GLU A 150 -31.83 -7.10 17.05
CA GLU A 150 -33.25 -7.43 16.99
C GLU A 150 -34.09 -6.15 16.98
N ALA A 151 -34.82 -5.89 15.89
CA ALA A 151 -35.75 -4.77 15.86
C ALA A 151 -36.91 -5.02 16.83
N VAL A 152 -37.10 -4.14 17.81
CA VAL A 152 -38.21 -4.22 18.77
C VAL A 152 -39.34 -3.29 18.31
N PRO A 153 -40.47 -3.82 17.83
CA PRO A 153 -41.62 -3.00 17.44
C PRO A 153 -42.15 -2.19 18.62
N ALA A 154 -42.61 -0.97 18.37
CA ALA A 154 -43.09 -0.06 19.41
C ALA A 154 -44.28 -0.65 20.19
N GLU A 155 -45.09 -1.47 19.52
CA GLU A 155 -46.29 -2.11 20.02
C GLU A 155 -46.01 -3.26 21.01
N LEU A 156 -44.77 -3.76 21.06
CA LEU A 156 -44.38 -4.91 21.88
C LEU A 156 -43.54 -4.55 23.11
N LYS A 157 -43.23 -3.26 23.33
CA LYS A 157 -42.31 -2.77 24.38
C LYS A 157 -42.57 -3.30 25.81
N ASN A 158 -43.82 -3.65 26.13
CA ASN A 158 -44.22 -4.11 27.47
C ASN A 158 -44.28 -5.64 27.63
N LYS A 159 -43.76 -6.41 26.66
CA LYS A 159 -43.70 -7.88 26.74
C LYS A 159 -42.28 -8.33 27.11
N ASP A 160 -42.17 -9.44 27.84
CA ASP A 160 -40.88 -10.01 28.28
C ASP A 160 -39.89 -10.21 27.13
N MET A 161 -40.38 -10.60 25.94
CA MET A 161 -39.53 -10.74 24.74
C MET A 161 -38.93 -9.41 24.26
N ALA A 162 -39.65 -8.29 24.37
CA ALA A 162 -39.11 -6.99 23.99
C ALA A 162 -38.07 -6.48 24.99
N VAL A 163 -38.25 -6.79 26.27
CA VAL A 163 -37.25 -6.51 27.32
C VAL A 163 -35.98 -7.30 27.07
N LEU A 164 -36.10 -8.61 26.79
CA LEU A 164 -34.96 -9.47 26.49
C LEU A 164 -34.21 -9.03 25.23
N ALA A 165 -34.94 -8.73 24.14
CA ALA A 165 -34.35 -8.22 22.90
C ALA A 165 -33.61 -6.88 23.13
N SER A 166 -34.18 -5.97 23.93
CA SER A 166 -33.54 -4.69 24.28
C SER A 166 -32.26 -4.88 25.10
N GLN A 167 -32.27 -5.79 26.09
CA GLN A 167 -31.08 -6.13 26.87
C GLN A 167 -29.98 -6.76 25.99
N ASN A 168 -30.36 -7.67 25.09
CA ASN A 168 -29.44 -8.28 24.14
C ASN A 168 -28.84 -7.24 23.19
N ASN A 169 -29.66 -6.34 22.65
CA ASN A 169 -29.19 -5.25 21.80
C ASN A 169 -28.23 -4.33 22.53
N PHE A 170 -28.51 -3.98 23.79
CA PHE A 170 -27.62 -3.17 24.60
C PHE A 170 -26.27 -3.86 24.85
N LEU A 171 -26.26 -5.16 25.17
CA LEU A 171 -25.03 -5.93 25.32
C LEU A 171 -24.24 -6.02 24.00
N ASN A 172 -24.93 -6.26 22.89
CA ASN A 172 -24.32 -6.28 21.56
C ASN A 172 -23.77 -4.90 21.19
N PHE A 173 -24.46 -3.82 21.54
CA PHE A 173 -23.98 -2.46 21.33
C PHE A 173 -22.68 -2.18 22.09
N LYS A 174 -22.55 -2.62 23.35
CA LYS A 174 -21.28 -2.51 24.09
C LYS A 174 -20.13 -3.20 23.35
N ARG A 175 -20.35 -4.45 22.92
CA ARG A 175 -19.37 -5.22 22.15
C ARG A 175 -19.05 -4.56 20.80
N PHE A 176 -20.06 -3.98 20.16
CA PHE A 176 -19.89 -3.23 18.92
C PHE A 176 -19.00 -2.00 19.14
N THR A 177 -19.26 -1.20 20.18
CA THR A 177 -18.43 -0.04 20.53
C THR A 177 -16.99 -0.42 20.85
N ASP A 178 -16.76 -1.53 21.56
CA ASP A 178 -15.41 -2.04 21.83
C ASP A 178 -14.67 -2.40 20.53
N ARG A 179 -15.32 -3.15 19.64
CA ARG A 179 -14.74 -3.51 18.33
C ARG A 179 -14.53 -2.31 17.41
N TYR A 180 -15.38 -1.31 17.51
CA TYR A 180 -15.21 -0.07 16.76
C TYR A 180 -14.04 0.75 17.30
N SER A 181 -13.81 0.73 18.61
CA SER A 181 -12.61 1.28 19.23
C SER A 181 -11.34 0.55 18.77
N ASP A 182 -11.38 -0.78 18.66
CA ASP A 182 -10.27 -1.58 18.12
C ASP A 182 -9.98 -1.16 16.66
N ARG A 183 -11.02 -1.09 15.82
CA ARG A 183 -10.95 -0.63 14.42
C ARG A 183 -10.30 0.75 14.32
N ALA A 184 -10.78 1.73 15.10
CA ALA A 184 -10.25 3.09 15.12
C ALA A 184 -8.76 3.11 15.48
N SER A 185 -8.37 2.33 16.49
CA SER A 185 -6.98 2.25 16.95
C SER A 185 -6.07 1.58 15.91
N ILE A 186 -6.55 0.54 15.23
CA ILE A 186 -5.80 -0.12 14.14
C ILE A 186 -5.59 0.86 12.99
N MET A 187 -6.62 1.59 12.56
CA MET A 187 -6.53 2.59 11.50
C MET A 187 -5.47 3.66 11.80
N GLN A 188 -5.46 4.17 13.03
CA GLN A 188 -4.44 5.14 13.47
C GLN A 188 -3.03 4.54 13.42
N ARG A 189 -2.83 3.32 13.93
CA ARG A 189 -1.52 2.65 13.86
C ARG A 189 -1.06 2.44 12.42
N VAL A 190 -1.95 2.02 11.52
CA VAL A 190 -1.61 1.85 10.10
C VAL A 190 -1.20 3.18 9.48
N ALA A 191 -1.90 4.28 9.79
CA ALA A 191 -1.53 5.61 9.31
C ALA A 191 -0.15 6.06 9.83
N GLU A 192 0.11 5.87 11.13
CA GLU A 192 1.38 6.18 11.78
C GLU A 192 2.54 5.35 11.21
N MET A 193 2.34 4.05 11.02
CA MET A 193 3.32 3.14 10.42
C MET A 193 3.58 3.51 8.96
N SER A 194 2.54 3.85 8.19
CA SER A 194 2.68 4.31 6.82
C SER A 194 3.52 5.59 6.76
N ALA A 195 3.23 6.58 7.62
CA ALA A 195 4.03 7.79 7.74
C ALA A 195 5.49 7.51 8.12
N LYS A 196 5.72 6.59 9.06
CA LYS A 196 7.05 6.19 9.51
C LYS A 196 7.87 5.50 8.40
N HIS A 197 7.23 4.70 7.56
CA HIS A 197 7.91 3.86 6.57
C HIS A 197 7.99 4.49 5.16
N LEU A 198 7.18 5.50 4.86
CA LEU A 198 7.24 6.25 3.59
C LEU A 198 8.65 6.74 3.20
N PRO A 199 9.51 7.23 4.11
CA PRO A 199 10.88 7.60 3.76
C PRO A 199 11.68 6.48 3.10
N MET A 200 11.48 5.22 3.53
CA MET A 200 12.18 4.06 2.95
C MET A 200 11.87 3.86 1.46
N ILE A 201 10.69 4.32 1.02
CA ILE A 201 10.24 4.31 -0.37
C ILE A 201 10.70 5.58 -1.09
N ASN A 202 10.50 6.75 -0.46
CA ASN A 202 10.85 8.04 -1.05
C ASN A 202 12.35 8.12 -1.40
N ASP A 203 13.22 7.57 -0.54
CA ASP A 203 14.68 7.54 -0.73
C ASP A 203 15.12 6.71 -1.95
N GLN A 204 14.22 5.92 -2.55
CA GLN A 204 14.50 5.17 -3.80
C GLN A 204 14.38 6.05 -5.06
N PHE A 205 13.80 7.24 -4.95
CA PHE A 205 13.54 8.13 -6.09
C PHE A 205 14.40 9.39 -6.04
N SER A 206 14.71 9.93 -7.23
CA SER A 206 15.23 11.30 -7.30
C SER A 206 14.14 12.30 -6.91
N GLU A 207 14.52 13.47 -6.37
CA GLU A 207 13.58 14.52 -5.98
C GLU A 207 12.58 14.87 -7.10
N LYS A 208 13.06 14.97 -8.34
CA LYS A 208 12.22 15.24 -9.52
C LYS A 208 11.18 14.13 -9.74
N LYS A 209 11.61 12.87 -9.69
CA LYS A 209 10.72 11.73 -9.92
C LYS A 209 9.70 11.59 -8.78
N LEU A 210 10.12 11.84 -7.54
CA LEU A 210 9.25 11.84 -6.39
C LEU A 210 8.14 12.91 -6.54
N ALA A 211 8.51 14.13 -6.93
CA ALA A 211 7.54 15.19 -7.19
C ALA A 211 6.55 14.82 -8.30
N GLU A 212 7.02 14.20 -9.40
CA GLU A 212 6.15 13.69 -10.47
C GLU A 212 5.12 12.66 -9.96
N ILE A 213 5.56 11.73 -9.10
CA ILE A 213 4.69 10.70 -8.51
C ILE A 213 3.67 11.36 -7.57
N GLU A 214 4.10 12.24 -6.67
CA GLU A 214 3.23 12.91 -5.69
C GLU A 214 2.18 13.80 -6.38
N LEU A 215 2.55 14.53 -7.43
CA LEU A 215 1.60 15.30 -8.23
C LEU A 215 0.61 14.40 -8.98
N SER A 216 1.05 13.24 -9.46
CA SER A 216 0.16 12.25 -10.07
C SER A 216 -0.83 11.68 -9.06
N LEU A 217 -0.39 11.42 -7.82
CA LEU A 217 -1.25 10.96 -6.74
C LEU A 217 -2.32 11.98 -6.36
N ILE A 218 -1.95 13.25 -6.25
CA ILE A 218 -2.87 14.35 -5.98
C ILE A 218 -3.94 14.40 -7.08
N LYS A 219 -3.52 14.40 -8.36
CA LYS A 219 -4.44 14.40 -9.51
C LYS A 219 -5.37 13.19 -9.53
N LYS A 220 -4.88 12.00 -9.22
CA LYS A 220 -5.69 10.79 -9.29
C LYS A 220 -6.78 10.75 -8.21
N ASN A 221 -6.50 11.30 -7.03
CA ASN A 221 -7.32 11.05 -5.84
C ASN A 221 -8.13 12.26 -5.36
N ILE A 222 -7.84 13.47 -5.84
CA ILE A 222 -8.51 14.70 -5.38
C ILE A 222 -9.15 15.41 -6.57
N THR A 223 -10.46 15.57 -6.51
CA THR A 223 -11.24 16.41 -7.41
C THR A 223 -11.75 17.61 -6.63
N VAL A 224 -11.67 18.78 -7.23
CA VAL A 224 -12.05 20.06 -6.64
C VAL A 224 -13.03 20.77 -7.55
N ASP A 225 -14.16 21.20 -6.99
CA ASP A 225 -15.24 21.86 -7.75
C ASP A 225 -15.25 23.38 -7.54
N SER A 226 -14.42 23.89 -6.62
CA SER A 226 -14.36 25.33 -6.32
C SER A 226 -12.99 25.81 -5.83
N ASN A 227 -12.74 27.11 -6.03
CA ASN A 227 -11.53 27.77 -5.52
C ASN A 227 -11.40 27.72 -3.99
N GLN A 228 -12.51 27.60 -3.26
CA GLN A 228 -12.47 27.44 -1.80
C GLN A 228 -11.95 26.06 -1.38
N GLU A 229 -12.31 25.00 -2.12
CA GLU A 229 -11.80 23.67 -1.89
C GLU A 229 -10.32 23.56 -2.25
N ILE A 230 -9.87 24.25 -3.30
CA ILE A 230 -8.44 24.30 -3.66
C ILE A 230 -7.60 24.83 -2.49
N GLU A 231 -8.00 25.94 -1.88
CA GLU A 231 -7.29 26.51 -0.73
C GLU A 231 -7.36 25.60 0.52
N PHE A 232 -8.47 24.87 0.71
CA PHE A 232 -8.57 23.87 1.77
C PHE A 232 -7.58 22.72 1.56
N TYR A 233 -7.60 22.08 0.38
CA TYR A 233 -6.72 20.95 0.06
C TYR A 233 -5.26 21.36 -0.01
N LEU A 234 -4.94 22.57 -0.45
CA LEU A 234 -3.57 23.08 -0.48
C LEU A 234 -2.91 23.04 0.91
N ASN A 235 -3.62 23.53 1.93
CA ASN A 235 -3.11 23.56 3.30
C ASN A 235 -2.88 22.15 3.86
N VAL A 236 -3.78 21.21 3.55
CA VAL A 236 -3.69 19.81 3.98
C VAL A 236 -2.55 19.10 3.24
N LEU A 237 -2.51 19.20 1.90
CA LEU A 237 -1.51 18.55 1.07
C LEU A 237 -0.10 19.02 1.37
N LYS A 238 0.09 20.28 1.76
CA LYS A 238 1.41 20.78 2.18
C LYS A 238 1.96 20.10 3.43
N GLN A 239 1.09 19.61 4.32
CA GLN A 239 1.52 18.85 5.50
C GLN A 239 2.04 17.46 5.10
N PHE A 240 1.43 16.85 4.07
CA PHE A 240 1.77 15.51 3.60
C PHE A 240 2.90 15.49 2.56
N PHE A 241 2.97 16.52 1.71
CA PHE A 241 3.93 16.65 0.61
C PHE A 241 4.73 17.96 0.74
N PRO A 242 5.60 18.09 1.74
CA PRO A 242 6.30 19.34 2.04
C PRO A 242 7.27 19.78 0.93
N ASN A 243 7.71 18.85 0.08
CA ASN A 243 8.68 19.10 -0.99
C ASN A 243 8.05 19.74 -2.24
N LEU A 244 6.73 19.60 -2.42
CA LEU A 244 6.02 20.22 -3.54
C LEU A 244 5.78 21.70 -3.26
N SER A 245 5.97 22.58 -4.24
CA SER A 245 5.57 23.99 -4.12
C SER A 245 4.04 24.16 -4.13
N GLU A 246 3.55 25.28 -3.59
CA GLU A 246 2.11 25.58 -3.63
C GLU A 246 1.59 25.70 -5.08
N GLU A 247 2.39 26.27 -5.97
CA GLU A 247 2.04 26.41 -7.39
C GLU A 247 1.89 25.05 -8.08
N GLU A 248 2.78 24.09 -7.76
CA GLU A 248 2.69 22.72 -8.30
C GLU A 248 1.44 22.00 -7.82
N ILE A 249 1.10 22.13 -6.52
CA ILE A 249 -0.11 21.55 -5.94
C ILE A 249 -1.36 22.19 -6.57
N LYS A 250 -1.44 23.52 -6.67
CA LYS A 250 -2.57 24.22 -7.31
C LYS A 250 -2.76 23.76 -8.75
N LYS A 251 -1.68 23.71 -9.52
CA LYS A 251 -1.73 23.23 -10.91
C LYS A 251 -2.18 21.78 -11.00
N ALA A 252 -1.81 20.94 -10.05
CA ALA A 252 -2.26 19.56 -10.00
C ALA A 252 -3.78 19.46 -9.72
N LEU A 253 -4.29 20.28 -8.81
CA LEU A 253 -5.71 20.36 -8.48
C LEU A 253 -6.56 20.97 -9.62
N ASP A 254 -6.05 21.99 -10.31
CA ASP A 254 -6.72 22.66 -11.45
C ASP A 254 -6.80 21.81 -12.73
N SER A 255 -6.00 20.75 -12.83
CA SER A 255 -5.90 19.93 -14.06
C SER A 255 -6.91 18.77 -14.13
N ASN A 256 -7.86 18.70 -13.21
CA ASN A 256 -8.94 17.70 -13.14
C ASN A 256 -10.29 18.32 -13.53
#